data_AF-A0A1B9Y766-F1
#
_entry.id   AF-A0A1B9Y766-F1
#
_cell.length_a   1.000
_cell.length_b   1.000
_cell.length_c   1.000
_cell.angle_alpha   90.00
_cell.angle_beta   90.00
_cell.angle_gamma   90.00
#
_symmetry.space_group_name_H-M   'P 1'
#
loop_
_entity.id
_entity.type
_entity.pdbx_description
1 polymer ?
#
loop_
_entity_poly.entity_id
_entity_poly.type
_entity_poly.pdbx_seq_one_letter_code
_entity_poly.pdbx_strand_id
1 'polypeptide(L)'
;MRKVLGRFFIKLRNFANSCIDAQNRELFFTDKSTVDSSFKLGSNNFLDISDDAEFRFGKNVTINHSNFITVKNNAKFSIGDGTYITRATISCLGEIEIGENCILGEGMKIFDHNHQYTKEPFSVSKTDFNIGKVKIGNNVWTGTNVIILKDVTIGDNVILGAGCVIHKDVPSNSIIINKQDQKNISLNN
;
A
#
# COMPACT_ATOMS: atom_id res chain seq x y z
N MET A 1 -19.54 -10.77 31.78
CA MET A 1 -18.72 -9.57 31.46
C MET A 1 -17.23 -9.68 31.83
N ARG A 2 -16.81 -10.40 32.87
CA ARG A 2 -15.37 -10.50 33.25
C ARG A 2 -14.44 -11.28 32.29
N LYS A 3 -14.95 -12.17 31.43
CA LYS A 3 -14.13 -12.97 30.49
C LYS A 3 -13.64 -12.21 29.25
N VAL A 4 -14.34 -11.13 28.86
CA VAL A 4 -13.99 -10.33 27.66
C VAL A 4 -12.83 -9.38 27.94
N LEU A 5 -12.86 -8.70 29.10
CA LEU A 5 -11.73 -7.89 29.57
C LEU A 5 -10.45 -8.73 29.71
N GLY A 6 -10.55 -9.96 30.23
CA GLY A 6 -9.38 -10.83 30.39
C GLY A 6 -8.69 -11.19 29.07
N ARG A 7 -9.45 -11.43 27.99
CA ARG A 7 -8.88 -11.69 26.65
C ARG A 7 -8.24 -10.44 26.02
N PHE A 8 -8.81 -9.27 26.28
CA PHE A 8 -8.27 -7.98 25.83
C PHE A 8 -6.92 -7.67 26.48
N PHE A 9 -6.82 -7.85 27.80
CA PHE A 9 -5.57 -7.64 28.55
C PHE A 9 -4.48 -8.68 28.23
N ILE A 10 -4.83 -9.94 27.93
CA ILE A 10 -3.85 -10.97 27.55
C ILE A 10 -3.28 -10.72 26.14
N LYS A 11 -4.09 -10.24 25.19
CA LYS A 11 -3.60 -9.76 23.88
C LYS A 11 -2.67 -8.56 24.05
N LEU A 12 -3.02 -7.59 24.90
CA LEU A 12 -2.19 -6.42 25.17
C LEU A 12 -0.80 -6.79 25.72
N ARG A 13 -0.73 -7.77 26.62
CA ARG A 13 0.51 -8.09 27.35
C ARG A 13 1.53 -8.87 26.52
N ASN A 14 1.08 -9.72 25.59
CA ASN A 14 1.97 -10.37 24.62
C ASN A 14 2.38 -9.42 23.47
N PHE A 15 1.57 -8.39 23.22
CA PHE A 15 1.84 -7.39 22.20
C PHE A 15 2.73 -6.25 22.73
N ALA A 16 2.75 -5.98 24.04
CA ALA A 16 3.49 -4.88 24.67
C ALA A 16 5.01 -4.85 24.43
N ASN A 17 5.60 -5.93 23.89
CA ASN A 17 7.05 -6.02 23.65
C ASN A 17 7.47 -6.04 22.17
N SER A 18 6.58 -5.90 21.19
CA SER A 18 6.99 -6.11 19.79
C SER A 18 6.22 -5.29 18.76
N CYS A 19 6.99 -4.74 17.82
CA CYS A 19 6.60 -4.44 16.43
C CYS A 19 5.86 -3.15 16.09
N ILE A 20 5.12 -2.52 17.01
CA ILE A 20 4.48 -1.21 16.77
C ILE A 20 4.59 -0.37 18.04
N ASP A 21 5.15 0.83 17.91
CA ASP A 21 5.20 1.82 18.98
C ASP A 21 3.79 2.07 19.53
N ALA A 22 3.67 2.25 20.85
CA ALA A 22 2.43 2.50 21.55
C ALA A 22 1.61 3.63 20.90
N GLN A 23 2.28 4.65 20.37
CA GLN A 23 1.65 5.81 19.70
C GLN A 23 0.86 5.41 18.44
N ASN A 24 1.30 4.40 17.70
CA ASN A 24 0.68 4.01 16.43
C ASN A 24 -0.34 2.86 16.57
N ARG A 25 -0.49 2.29 17.77
CA ARG A 25 -1.36 1.12 17.97
C ARG A 25 -2.82 1.41 17.68
N GLU A 26 -3.32 2.54 18.16
CA GLU A 26 -4.73 2.89 18.00
C GLU A 26 -5.15 3.00 16.53
N LEU A 27 -4.20 3.33 15.63
CA LEU A 27 -4.42 3.44 14.19
C LEU A 27 -4.75 2.09 13.51
N PHE A 28 -4.14 0.99 13.98
CA PHE A 28 -4.24 -0.32 13.33
C PHE A 28 -5.25 -1.25 13.99
N PHE A 29 -5.61 -1.00 15.25
CA PHE A 29 -6.42 -1.90 16.06
C PHE A 29 -7.77 -1.28 16.42
N THR A 30 -8.64 -1.18 15.42
CA THR A 30 -10.04 -0.79 15.56
C THR A 30 -10.96 -2.02 15.48
N ASP A 31 -12.22 -1.90 15.91
CA ASP A 31 -13.21 -3.00 15.83
C ASP A 31 -13.49 -3.48 14.39
N LYS A 32 -13.16 -2.66 13.39
CA LYS A 32 -13.29 -2.98 11.97
C LYS A 32 -12.03 -3.63 11.40
N SER A 33 -10.90 -3.52 12.08
CA SER A 33 -9.60 -3.92 11.55
C SER A 33 -9.13 -5.26 12.09
N THR A 34 -8.46 -6.04 11.24
CA THR A 34 -7.81 -7.30 11.60
C THR A 34 -6.34 -7.25 11.23
N VAL A 35 -5.49 -6.98 12.23
CA VAL A 35 -4.03 -6.99 12.06
C VAL A 35 -3.46 -8.14 12.87
N ASP A 36 -2.77 -9.06 12.19
CA ASP A 36 -2.15 -10.21 12.85
C ASP A 36 -1.05 -9.76 13.82
N SER A 37 -0.92 -10.50 14.94
CA SER A 37 0.07 -10.20 15.98
C SER A 37 1.54 -10.24 15.53
N SER A 38 1.82 -10.87 14.38
CA SER A 38 3.15 -10.96 13.79
C SER A 38 3.50 -9.80 12.84
N PHE A 39 2.56 -8.86 12.60
CA PHE A 39 2.81 -7.66 11.80
C PHE A 39 3.95 -6.82 12.38
N LYS A 40 4.84 -6.35 11.50
CA LYS A 40 6.02 -5.53 11.83
C LYS A 40 5.93 -4.16 11.18
N LEU A 41 6.09 -3.11 11.98
CA LEU A 41 6.26 -1.75 11.53
C LEU A 41 7.68 -1.28 11.86
N GLY A 42 8.46 -0.91 10.82
CA GLY A 42 9.78 -0.34 10.98
C GLY A 42 9.76 1.14 11.36
N SER A 43 10.93 1.78 11.36
CA SER A 43 11.11 3.17 11.77
C SER A 43 10.86 4.17 10.63
N ASN A 44 10.67 5.44 10.99
CA ASN A 44 10.58 6.57 10.06
C ASN A 44 9.44 6.47 9.04
N ASN A 45 8.38 5.74 9.35
CA ASN A 45 7.16 5.76 8.54
C ASN A 45 6.34 7.00 8.87
N PHE A 46 5.88 7.69 7.83
CA PHE A 46 4.84 8.70 7.94
C PHE A 46 3.49 8.02 7.71
N LEU A 47 2.60 8.10 8.71
CA LEU A 47 1.26 7.52 8.68
C LEU A 47 0.23 8.63 8.90
N ASP A 48 -0.67 8.81 7.94
CA ASP A 48 -1.82 9.71 8.03
C ASP A 48 -3.08 8.89 7.77
N ILE A 49 -3.66 8.39 8.87
CA ILE A 49 -4.72 7.38 8.88
C ILE A 49 -5.95 7.98 9.56
N SER A 50 -7.09 7.93 8.88
CA SER A 50 -8.38 8.32 9.45
C SER A 50 -8.90 7.28 10.43
N ASP A 51 -9.58 7.73 11.50
CA ASP A 51 -10.08 6.88 12.59
C ASP A 51 -11.07 5.78 12.15
N ASP A 52 -11.76 5.97 11.03
CA ASP A 52 -12.74 5.04 10.47
C ASP A 52 -12.20 4.17 9.33
N ALA A 53 -10.90 4.25 9.02
CA ALA A 53 -10.23 3.38 8.06
C ALA A 53 -10.25 1.91 8.51
N GLU A 54 -10.29 1.00 7.53
CA GLU A 54 -10.32 -0.44 7.77
C GLU A 54 -9.02 -1.10 7.28
N PHE A 55 -8.34 -1.81 8.18
CA PHE A 55 -7.12 -2.55 7.88
C PHE A 55 -7.31 -4.05 7.97
N ARG A 56 -6.73 -4.80 7.03
CA ARG A 56 -6.66 -6.27 7.10
C ARG A 56 -5.25 -6.75 6.76
N PHE A 57 -4.42 -6.97 7.78
CA PHE A 57 -3.04 -7.42 7.62
C PHE A 57 -2.87 -8.87 8.08
N GLY A 58 -2.37 -9.68 7.16
CA GLY A 58 -2.05 -11.08 7.37
C GLY A 58 -0.83 -11.30 8.26
N LYS A 59 -0.45 -12.58 8.38
CA LYS A 59 0.71 -13.01 9.17
C LYS A 59 2.01 -12.55 8.53
N ASN A 60 2.99 -12.20 9.35
CA ASN A 60 4.35 -11.85 8.93
C ASN A 60 4.42 -10.69 7.92
N VAL A 61 3.39 -9.85 7.83
CA VAL A 61 3.44 -8.61 7.07
C VAL A 61 4.51 -7.70 7.67
N THR A 62 5.33 -7.11 6.82
CA THR A 62 6.35 -6.14 7.23
C THR A 62 6.20 -4.87 6.42
N ILE A 63 5.75 -3.78 7.07
CA ILE A 63 5.94 -2.43 6.58
C ILE A 63 7.25 -1.95 7.22
N ASN A 64 8.32 -1.94 6.45
CA ASN A 64 9.67 -1.68 6.94
C ASN A 64 9.87 -0.18 7.24
N HIS A 65 10.88 0.49 6.68
CA HIS A 65 11.21 1.86 7.03
C HIS A 65 10.89 2.87 5.93
N SER A 66 10.71 4.12 6.34
CA SER A 66 10.66 5.29 5.46
C SER A 66 9.54 5.24 4.42
N ASN A 67 8.39 4.66 4.79
CA ASN A 67 7.19 4.68 3.96
C ASN A 67 6.37 5.95 4.22
N PHE A 68 5.60 6.39 3.22
CA PHE A 68 4.58 7.42 3.33
C PHE A 68 3.23 6.79 3.01
N ILE A 69 2.39 6.57 4.03
CA ILE A 69 1.12 5.86 3.88
C ILE A 69 -0.01 6.76 4.36
N THR A 70 -0.97 7.01 3.48
CA THR A 70 -2.20 7.70 3.82
C THR A 70 -3.38 6.75 3.58
N VAL A 71 -4.29 6.67 4.56
CA VAL A 71 -5.53 5.89 4.46
C VAL A 71 -6.66 6.76 4.97
N LYS A 72 -7.50 7.23 4.04
CA LYS A 72 -8.52 8.25 4.32
C LYS A 72 -9.85 7.64 4.75
N ASN A 73 -10.81 8.50 5.04
CA ASN A 73 -12.05 8.10 5.68
C ASN A 73 -12.78 7.01 4.88
N ASN A 74 -13.26 5.98 5.58
CA ASN A 74 -13.93 4.81 5.00
C ASN A 74 -13.09 3.99 3.99
N ALA A 75 -11.79 4.27 3.84
CA ALA A 75 -10.93 3.51 2.94
C ALA A 75 -10.57 2.15 3.54
N LYS A 76 -10.26 1.19 2.66
CA LYS A 76 -9.89 -0.19 3.01
C LYS A 76 -8.48 -0.48 2.51
N PHE A 77 -7.60 -0.86 3.43
CA PHE A 77 -6.24 -1.25 3.08
C PHE A 77 -5.90 -2.64 3.60
N SER A 78 -5.66 -3.58 2.68
CA SER A 78 -5.34 -4.97 3.02
C SER A 78 -4.00 -5.42 2.48
N ILE A 79 -3.31 -6.24 3.27
CA ILE A 79 -2.01 -6.82 2.93
C ILE A 79 -2.02 -8.30 3.34
N GLY A 80 -1.78 -9.18 2.38
CA GLY A 80 -1.70 -10.62 2.57
C GLY A 80 -0.45 -11.08 3.30
N ASP A 81 -0.47 -12.34 3.74
CA ASP A 81 0.60 -12.99 4.51
C ASP A 81 1.98 -12.83 3.85
N GLY A 82 3.02 -12.59 4.65
CA GLY A 82 4.42 -12.59 4.21
C GLY A 82 4.84 -11.41 3.32
N THR A 83 3.94 -10.46 3.04
CA THR A 83 4.25 -9.31 2.19
C THR A 83 5.16 -8.30 2.90
N TYR A 84 6.15 -7.80 2.14
CA TYR A 84 7.17 -6.87 2.59
C TYR A 84 7.10 -5.57 1.77
N ILE A 85 7.04 -4.42 2.46
CA ILE A 85 6.94 -3.09 1.86
C ILE A 85 8.06 -2.21 2.45
N THR A 86 8.82 -1.51 1.61
CA THR A 86 9.87 -0.59 2.09
C THR A 86 10.01 0.64 1.22
N ARG A 87 10.23 1.81 1.84
CA ARG A 87 10.48 3.08 1.13
C ARG A 87 9.43 3.39 0.06
N ALA A 88 8.15 3.09 0.34
CA ALA A 88 7.04 3.23 -0.60
C ALA A 88 6.14 4.44 -0.29
N THR A 89 5.35 4.87 -1.27
CA THR A 89 4.25 5.83 -1.10
C THR A 89 2.92 5.15 -1.42
N ILE A 90 2.00 5.09 -0.46
CA ILE A 90 0.67 4.48 -0.66
C ILE A 90 -0.37 5.50 -0.26
N SER A 91 -1.25 5.86 -1.19
CA SER A 91 -2.35 6.80 -0.94
C SER A 91 -3.68 6.12 -1.24
N CYS A 92 -4.38 5.75 -0.16
CA CYS A 92 -5.62 4.98 -0.18
C CYS A 92 -6.81 5.87 0.20
N LEU A 93 -7.67 6.18 -0.76
CA LEU A 93 -8.93 6.90 -0.52
C LEU A 93 -10.16 6.00 -0.69
N GLY A 94 -10.02 4.89 -1.41
CA GLY A 94 -11.04 3.86 -1.65
C GLY A 94 -10.57 2.52 -1.13
N GLU A 95 -10.01 1.68 -2.00
CA GLU A 95 -9.55 0.35 -1.63
C GLU A 95 -8.21 -0.02 -2.28
N ILE A 96 -7.24 -0.43 -1.47
CA ILE A 96 -5.99 -1.02 -1.94
C ILE A 96 -5.86 -2.41 -1.31
N GLU A 97 -5.79 -3.42 -2.17
CA GLU A 97 -5.62 -4.82 -1.79
C GLU A 97 -4.28 -5.34 -2.30
N ILE A 98 -3.41 -5.79 -1.40
CA ILE A 98 -2.11 -6.38 -1.73
C ILE A 98 -2.13 -7.84 -1.28
N GLY A 99 -1.82 -8.76 -2.20
CA GLY A 99 -1.78 -10.19 -1.94
C GLY A 99 -0.62 -10.62 -1.03
N GLU A 100 -0.41 -11.93 -0.99
CA GLU A 100 0.58 -12.61 -0.16
C GLU A 100 1.96 -12.65 -0.82
N ASN A 101 3.01 -12.70 -0.01
CA ASN A 101 4.41 -12.89 -0.41
C ASN A 101 4.88 -11.89 -1.47
N CYS A 102 4.34 -10.67 -1.45
CA CYS A 102 4.76 -9.59 -2.32
C CYS A 102 6.00 -8.88 -1.76
N ILE A 103 6.84 -8.37 -2.66
CA ILE A 103 7.96 -7.48 -2.31
C ILE A 103 7.73 -6.16 -3.03
N LEU A 104 7.31 -5.15 -2.28
CA LEU A 104 7.13 -3.79 -2.79
C LEU A 104 8.36 -2.96 -2.46
N GLY A 105 9.19 -2.80 -3.50
CA GLY A 105 10.52 -2.20 -3.42
C GLY A 105 10.52 -0.67 -3.34
N GLU A 106 11.74 -0.14 -3.31
CA GLU A 106 12.01 1.27 -3.05
C GLU A 106 11.40 2.25 -4.05
N GLY A 107 10.85 3.36 -3.54
CA GLY A 107 10.33 4.46 -4.33
C GLY A 107 9.03 4.15 -5.06
N MET A 108 8.47 2.94 -4.86
CA MET A 108 7.23 2.52 -5.49
C MET A 108 6.05 3.33 -4.97
N LYS A 109 5.03 3.52 -5.82
CA LYS A 109 3.85 4.34 -5.50
C LYS A 109 2.56 3.64 -5.89
N ILE A 110 1.53 3.73 -5.05
CA ILE A 110 0.18 3.24 -5.33
C ILE A 110 -0.84 4.35 -5.08
N PHE A 111 -1.72 4.59 -6.05
CA PHE A 111 -2.82 5.54 -5.96
C PHE A 111 -4.11 4.91 -6.47
N ASP A 112 -5.15 4.90 -5.66
CA ASP A 112 -6.49 4.39 -6.01
C ASP A 112 -7.48 5.50 -6.41
N HIS A 113 -7.00 6.73 -6.62
CA HIS A 113 -7.85 7.89 -6.90
C HIS A 113 -7.18 8.87 -7.88
N ASN A 114 -8.01 9.74 -8.46
CA ASN A 114 -7.58 10.91 -9.21
C ASN A 114 -8.36 12.13 -8.73
N HIS A 115 -7.83 13.34 -8.88
CA HIS A 115 -8.64 14.56 -8.70
C HIS A 115 -9.78 14.63 -9.72
N GLN A 116 -10.95 15.10 -9.30
CA GLN A 116 -12.02 15.47 -10.22
C GLN A 116 -11.67 16.80 -10.92
N TYR A 117 -12.23 16.99 -12.11
CA TYR A 117 -12.07 18.25 -12.85
C TYR A 117 -13.33 18.56 -13.66
N THR A 118 -13.59 19.85 -13.85
CA THR A 118 -14.60 20.37 -14.78
C THR A 118 -13.94 20.83 -16.06
N LYS A 119 -14.66 20.78 -17.18
CA LYS A 119 -14.15 21.26 -18.48
C LYS A 119 -14.43 22.75 -18.69
N GLU A 120 -15.62 23.22 -18.28
CA GLU A 120 -16.05 24.59 -18.51
C GLU A 120 -16.80 25.17 -17.28
N PRO A 121 -16.21 26.17 -16.58
CA PRO A 121 -14.81 26.57 -16.70
C PRO A 121 -13.87 25.42 -16.33
N PHE A 122 -12.67 25.38 -16.92
CA PHE A 122 -11.66 24.39 -16.52
C PHE A 122 -11.25 24.63 -15.06
N SER A 123 -11.37 23.60 -14.24
CA SER A 123 -10.92 23.62 -12.85
C SER A 123 -10.59 22.21 -12.39
N VAL A 124 -9.49 22.05 -11.67
CA VAL A 124 -9.14 20.81 -10.97
C VAL A 124 -9.56 20.96 -9.52
N SER A 125 -10.38 20.05 -9.01
CA SER A 125 -10.83 20.10 -7.63
C SER A 125 -9.67 19.85 -6.67
N LYS A 126 -9.58 20.64 -5.61
CA LYS A 126 -8.58 20.47 -4.55
C LYS A 126 -9.00 19.40 -3.53
N THR A 127 -10.27 19.03 -3.50
CA THR A 127 -10.86 18.21 -2.42
C THR A 127 -11.73 17.07 -2.94
N ASP A 128 -12.15 17.09 -4.20
CA ASP A 128 -13.00 16.05 -4.78
C ASP A 128 -12.19 15.08 -5.62
N PHE A 129 -12.48 13.79 -5.44
CA PHE A 129 -11.71 12.69 -6.05
C PHE A 129 -12.62 11.72 -6.80
N ASN A 130 -12.12 11.18 -7.90
CA ASN A 130 -12.62 9.95 -8.50
C ASN A 130 -11.94 8.80 -7.76
N ILE A 131 -12.64 8.20 -6.81
CA ILE A 131 -12.13 7.12 -5.96
C ILE A 131 -12.41 5.77 -6.63
N GLY A 132 -11.42 4.88 -6.59
CA GLY A 132 -11.47 3.56 -7.21
C GLY A 132 -10.80 2.50 -6.33
N LYS A 133 -10.30 1.45 -6.99
CA LYS A 133 -9.62 0.33 -6.32
C LYS A 133 -8.31 -0.02 -7.00
N VAL A 134 -7.30 -0.41 -6.24
CA VAL A 134 -6.11 -1.11 -6.77
C VAL A 134 -6.07 -2.51 -6.17
N LYS A 135 -5.82 -3.52 -7.01
CA LYS A 135 -5.62 -4.90 -6.56
C LYS A 135 -4.28 -5.43 -7.06
N ILE A 136 -3.49 -5.99 -6.15
CA ILE A 136 -2.23 -6.68 -6.43
C ILE A 136 -2.39 -8.12 -5.98
N GLY A 137 -2.15 -9.08 -6.89
CA GLY A 137 -2.17 -10.51 -6.61
C GLY A 137 -1.04 -10.97 -5.69
N ASN A 138 -0.86 -12.28 -5.62
CA ASN A 138 0.15 -12.93 -4.81
C ASN A 138 1.50 -13.00 -5.54
N ASN A 139 2.59 -13.09 -4.79
CA ASN A 139 3.95 -13.25 -5.31
C ASN A 139 4.34 -12.16 -6.34
N VAL A 140 3.96 -10.90 -6.07
CA VAL A 140 4.29 -9.77 -6.93
C VAL A 140 5.56 -9.07 -6.44
N TRP A 141 6.49 -8.81 -7.36
CA TRP A 141 7.69 -8.02 -7.09
C TRP A 141 7.67 -6.72 -7.88
N THR A 142 7.93 -5.60 -7.19
CA THR A 142 8.15 -4.30 -7.83
C THR A 142 9.62 -3.90 -7.79
N GLY A 143 10.14 -3.56 -8.97
CA GLY A 143 11.39 -2.84 -9.10
C GLY A 143 11.28 -1.41 -8.57
N THR A 144 12.44 -0.75 -8.47
CA THR A 144 12.52 0.61 -7.93
C THR A 144 11.67 1.60 -8.75
N ASN A 145 10.99 2.51 -8.07
CA ASN A 145 10.20 3.59 -8.68
C ASN A 145 9.05 3.14 -9.61
N VAL A 146 8.47 1.97 -9.39
CA VAL A 146 7.21 1.57 -10.04
C VAL A 146 6.03 2.40 -9.54
N ILE A 147 5.13 2.82 -10.42
CA ILE A 147 3.91 3.56 -10.08
C ILE A 147 2.70 2.73 -10.53
N ILE A 148 1.76 2.45 -9.62
CA ILE A 148 0.50 1.75 -9.90
C ILE A 148 -0.64 2.74 -9.74
N LEU A 149 -1.46 2.88 -10.80
CA LEU A 149 -2.54 3.86 -10.87
C LEU A 149 -3.91 3.25 -10.56
N LYS A 150 -4.88 4.15 -10.39
CA LYS A 150 -6.27 3.84 -10.07
C LYS A 150 -6.88 2.81 -11.02
N ASP A 151 -7.69 1.90 -10.46
CA ASP A 151 -8.45 0.86 -11.15
C ASP A 151 -7.61 -0.23 -11.81
N VAL A 152 -6.33 -0.35 -11.44
CA VAL A 152 -5.45 -1.42 -11.92
C VAL A 152 -5.59 -2.68 -11.07
N THR A 153 -5.74 -3.81 -11.75
CA THR A 153 -5.57 -5.16 -11.21
C THR A 153 -4.29 -5.81 -11.74
N ILE A 154 -3.40 -6.19 -10.84
CA ILE A 154 -2.22 -7.00 -11.13
C ILE A 154 -2.50 -8.44 -10.69
N GLY A 155 -2.32 -9.40 -11.59
CA GLY A 155 -2.45 -10.82 -11.30
C GLY A 155 -1.32 -11.38 -10.43
N ASP A 156 -1.34 -12.69 -10.25
CA ASP A 156 -0.35 -13.40 -9.43
C ASP A 156 0.96 -13.62 -10.19
N ASN A 157 2.07 -13.78 -9.46
CA ASN A 157 3.39 -14.11 -10.00
C ASN A 157 3.86 -13.08 -11.06
N VAL A 158 3.75 -11.80 -10.72
CA VAL A 158 4.09 -10.69 -11.62
C VAL A 158 5.38 -10.00 -11.17
N ILE A 159 6.25 -9.69 -12.14
CA ILE A 159 7.40 -8.81 -11.94
C ILE A 159 7.14 -7.49 -12.67
N LEU A 160 7.20 -6.38 -11.94
CA LEU A 160 7.12 -5.03 -12.49
C LEU A 160 8.52 -4.42 -12.51
N GLY A 161 9.09 -4.23 -13.69
CA GLY A 161 10.42 -3.67 -13.88
C GLY A 161 10.56 -2.24 -13.34
N ALA A 162 11.80 -1.84 -13.07
CA ALA A 162 12.09 -0.53 -12.50
C ALA A 162 11.54 0.62 -13.37
N GLY A 163 10.96 1.62 -12.72
CA GLY A 163 10.41 2.81 -13.37
C GLY A 163 9.16 2.57 -14.23
N CYS A 164 8.52 1.40 -14.16
CA CYS A 164 7.26 1.18 -14.88
C CYS A 164 6.11 2.04 -14.30
N VAL A 165 5.26 2.58 -15.17
CA VAL A 165 3.96 3.15 -14.81
C VAL A 165 2.86 2.18 -15.26
N ILE A 166 2.18 1.57 -14.30
CA ILE A 166 1.12 0.59 -14.54
C ILE A 166 -0.22 1.32 -14.51
N HIS A 167 -0.84 1.42 -15.68
CA HIS A 167 -2.09 2.15 -15.91
C HIS A 167 -3.18 1.28 -16.57
N LYS A 168 -2.91 -0.03 -16.68
CA LYS A 168 -3.80 -1.08 -17.17
C LYS A 168 -3.53 -2.36 -16.40
N ASP A 169 -4.51 -3.24 -16.38
CA ASP A 169 -4.37 -4.55 -15.75
C ASP A 169 -3.19 -5.34 -16.29
N VAL A 170 -2.55 -6.10 -15.40
CA VAL A 170 -1.43 -6.98 -15.72
C VAL A 170 -1.86 -8.41 -15.46
N PRO A 171 -1.86 -9.30 -16.47
CA PRO A 171 -2.25 -10.69 -16.26
C PRO A 171 -1.21 -11.43 -15.41
N SER A 172 -1.65 -12.49 -14.72
CA SER A 172 -0.76 -13.34 -13.93
C SER A 172 0.37 -13.94 -14.78
N ASN A 173 1.48 -14.31 -14.13
CA ASN A 173 2.67 -14.91 -14.75
C ASN A 173 3.33 -14.01 -15.80
N SER A 174 3.38 -12.71 -15.53
CA SER A 174 3.91 -11.70 -16.45
C SER A 174 5.14 -11.00 -15.91
N ILE A 175 5.98 -10.54 -16.84
CA ILE A 175 7.03 -9.56 -16.55
C ILE A 175 6.71 -8.31 -17.37
N ILE A 176 6.49 -7.19 -16.68
CA ILE A 176 6.38 -5.87 -17.32
C ILE A 176 7.74 -5.21 -17.28
N ILE A 177 8.23 -4.76 -18.43
CA ILE A 177 9.50 -4.06 -18.55
C ILE A 177 9.28 -2.63 -19.01
N ASN A 178 10.10 -1.71 -18.48
CA ASN A 178 10.21 -0.36 -19.03
C ASN A 178 11.23 -0.39 -20.16
N LYS A 179 10.78 -0.30 -21.41
CA LYS A 179 11.65 -0.27 -22.59
C LYS A 179 11.96 1.19 -22.93
N GLN A 180 13.25 1.53 -22.95
CA GLN A 180 13.75 2.79 -23.47
C GLN A 180 14.40 2.57 -24.83
N ASP A 181 14.02 3.37 -25.82
CA ASP A 181 14.76 3.50 -27.07
C ASP A 181 15.81 4.61 -26.88
N GLN A 182 17.03 4.22 -26.52
CA GLN A 182 18.13 5.16 -26.31
C GLN A 182 18.79 5.52 -27.65
N LYS A 183 18.88 6.81 -27.95
CA LYS A 183 19.67 7.34 -29.07
C LYS A 183 20.88 8.08 -28.52
N ASN A 184 22.07 7.51 -28.71
CA ASN A 184 23.32 8.18 -28.37
C ASN A 184 23.63 9.24 -29.44
N ILE A 185 23.67 10.50 -29.05
CA ILE A 185 24.11 11.60 -29.91
C ILE A 185 25.51 12.00 -29.45
N SER A 186 26.51 11.81 -30.31
CA SER A 186 27.88 12.27 -30.05
C SER A 186 27.89 13.80 -29.96
N LEU A 187 28.54 14.34 -28.92
CA LEU A 187 28.76 15.78 -28.75
C LEU A 187 30.07 16.27 -29.39
N ASN A 188 30.89 15.35 -29.93
CA ASN A 188 32.13 15.70 -30.61
C ASN A 188 31.86 15.83 -32.12
N ASN A 189 32.25 16.99 -32.67
CA ASN A 189 32.34 17.27 -34.11
C ASN A 189 33.35 16.35 -34.80
#